data_AF-F0EIG1-F1
#
_entry.id   AF-F0EIG1-F1
#
_cell.length_a   1.000
_cell.length_b   1.000
_cell.length_c   1.000
_cell.angle_alpha   90.00
_cell.angle_beta   90.00
_cell.angle_gamma   90.00
#
_symmetry.space_group_name_H-M   'P 1'
#
loop_
_entity.id
_entity.type
_entity.pdbx_description
1 polymer ?
#
loop_
_entity_poly.entity_id
_entity_poly.type
_entity_poly.pdbx_seq_one_letter_code
_entity_poly.pdbx_strand_id
1 'polypeptide(L)'
;MKQKEHEKKKRHRERALKLQRLLYLSNLDDREIDPISEEEREALRVELWRGEQSHLRIVEVLYKGEVIFTGTRKDVCRKCKKANRTMSDLLRYGHEDKQGRTYRYKDWNGTIDDGVDYD
;
A
#
# COMPACT_ATOMS: atom_id res chain seq x y z
N MET A 1 -13.52 -20.93 -7.78
CA MET A 1 -13.72 -19.57 -8.33
C MET A 1 -14.63 -18.68 -7.47
N LYS A 2 -15.74 -19.20 -6.93
CA LYS A 2 -16.73 -18.41 -6.15
C LYS A 2 -16.17 -17.69 -4.90
N GLN A 3 -15.27 -18.32 -4.13
CA GLN A 3 -14.66 -17.69 -2.94
C GLN A 3 -13.83 -16.44 -3.26
N LYS A 4 -12.98 -16.50 -4.30
CA LYS A 4 -12.14 -15.36 -4.71
C LYS A 4 -12.98 -14.16 -5.18
N GLU A 5 -14.12 -14.43 -5.79
CA GLU A 5 -15.05 -13.39 -6.24
C GLU A 5 -15.81 -12.76 -5.06
N HIS A 6 -16.23 -13.57 -4.09
CA HIS A 6 -16.87 -13.10 -2.86
C HIS A 6 -15.93 -12.20 -2.04
N GLU A 7 -14.67 -12.61 -1.87
CA GLU A 7 -13.66 -11.78 -1.21
C GLU A 7 -13.40 -10.46 -1.94
N LYS A 8 -13.41 -10.48 -3.29
CA LYS A 8 -13.26 -9.26 -4.08
C LYS A 8 -14.43 -8.29 -3.85
N LYS A 9 -15.66 -8.80 -3.83
CA LYS A 9 -16.86 -8.01 -3.53
C LYS A 9 -16.84 -7.46 -2.10
N LYS A 10 -16.42 -8.27 -1.13
CA LYS A 10 -16.26 -7.85 0.27
C LYS A 10 -15.27 -6.69 0.40
N ARG A 11 -14.06 -6.82 -0.16
CA ARG A 11 -13.05 -5.75 -0.15
C ARG A 11 -13.53 -4.46 -0.83
N HIS A 12 -14.27 -4.58 -1.92
CA HIS A 12 -14.84 -3.41 -2.60
C HIS A 12 -15.83 -2.67 -1.71
N ARG A 13 -16.71 -3.40 -1.01
CA ARG A 13 -17.66 -2.81 -0.05
C ARG A 13 -16.94 -2.16 1.14
N GLU A 14 -15.94 -2.83 1.70
CA GLU A 14 -15.12 -2.28 2.79
C GLU A 14 -14.42 -0.99 2.35
N ARG A 15 -13.83 -0.95 1.15
CA ARG A 15 -13.21 0.27 0.60
C ARG A 15 -14.23 1.40 0.43
N ALA A 16 -15.43 1.09 -0.06
CA ALA A 16 -16.49 2.08 -0.22
C ALA A 16 -16.93 2.69 1.11
N LEU A 17 -17.07 1.86 2.16
CA LEU A 17 -17.38 2.32 3.51
C LEU A 17 -16.27 3.22 4.08
N LYS A 18 -15.00 2.85 3.88
CA LYS A 18 -13.86 3.66 4.29
C LYS A 18 -13.81 5.01 3.57
N LEU A 19 -14.12 5.03 2.27
CA LEU A 19 -14.24 6.28 1.50
C LEU A 19 -15.37 7.16 2.03
N GLN A 20 -16.54 6.57 2.32
CA GLN A 20 -17.66 7.30 2.88
C GLN A 20 -17.33 7.88 4.26
N ARG A 21 -16.63 7.12 5.11
CA ARG A 21 -16.15 7.60 6.42
C ARG A 21 -15.12 8.72 6.29
N LEU A 22 -14.16 8.59 5.36
CA LEU A 22 -13.19 9.65 5.09
C LEU A 22 -13.87 10.93 4.62
N LEU A 23 -14.86 10.83 3.71
CA LEU A 23 -15.64 11.98 3.25
C LEU A 23 -16.39 12.65 4.39
N TYR A 24 -17.02 11.86 5.28
CA TYR A 24 -17.68 12.38 6.47
C TYR A 24 -16.69 13.17 7.35
N LEU A 25 -15.54 12.58 7.70
CA LEU A 25 -14.52 13.23 8.52
C LEU A 25 -13.89 14.46 7.85
N SER A 26 -13.81 14.48 6.52
CA SER A 26 -13.24 15.62 5.78
C SER A 26 -14.19 16.80 5.67
N ASN A 27 -15.50 16.57 5.91
CA ASN A 27 -16.53 17.61 5.87
C ASN A 27 -16.92 18.11 7.27
N LEU A 28 -16.33 17.58 8.34
CA LEU A 28 -16.51 18.12 9.68
C LEU A 28 -15.84 19.49 9.79
N ASP A 29 -16.46 20.40 10.53
CA ASP A 29 -15.89 21.71 10.80
C ASP A 29 -14.69 21.57 11.75
N ASP A 30 -13.67 22.40 11.61
CA ASP A 30 -12.41 22.30 12.37
C ASP A 30 -12.63 22.44 13.89
N ARG A 31 -13.77 23.03 14.29
CA ARG A 31 -14.19 23.19 15.70
C ARG A 31 -14.82 21.92 16.30
N GLU A 32 -15.23 20.97 15.46
CA GLU A 32 -15.87 19.70 15.84
C GLU A 32 -14.93 18.50 15.68
N ILE A 33 -13.73 18.71 15.15
CA ILE A 33 -12.73 17.66 14.97
C ILE A 33 -11.95 17.45 16.27
N ASP A 34 -12.26 16.34 16.94
CA ASP A 34 -11.43 15.80 18.00
C ASP A 34 -10.10 15.26 17.42
N PRO A 35 -8.99 15.29 18.17
CA PRO A 35 -7.70 14.75 17.71
C PRO A 35 -7.78 13.26 17.31
N ILE A 36 -8.66 12.49 17.94
CA ILE A 36 -8.93 11.09 17.59
C ILE A 36 -9.54 10.98 16.18
N SER A 37 -10.44 11.89 15.81
CA SER A 37 -11.09 11.94 14.50
C SER A 37 -10.10 12.36 13.40
N GLU A 38 -9.13 13.22 13.74
CA GLU A 38 -8.04 13.59 12.84
C GLU A 38 -7.07 12.43 12.58
N GLU A 39 -6.71 11.67 13.61
CA GLU A 39 -5.93 10.43 13.47
C GLU A 39 -6.66 9.39 12.61
N GLU A 40 -7.98 9.21 12.81
CA GLU A 40 -8.80 8.32 11.98
C GLU A 40 -8.81 8.78 10.52
N ARG A 41 -8.95 10.09 10.28
CA ARG A 41 -8.95 10.70 8.95
C ARG A 41 -7.63 10.43 8.23
N GLU A 42 -6.51 10.66 8.90
CA GLU A 42 -5.19 10.44 8.31
C GLU A 42 -4.90 8.97 8.08
N ALA A 43 -5.26 8.09 9.02
CA ALA A 43 -5.13 6.64 8.85
C ALA A 43 -5.93 6.14 7.64
N LEU A 44 -7.17 6.61 7.46
CA LEU A 44 -8.01 6.28 6.32
C LEU A 44 -7.43 6.81 5.00
N ARG A 45 -6.92 8.05 5.01
CA ARG A 45 -6.27 8.69 3.85
C ARG A 45 -5.06 7.88 3.41
N VAL A 46 -4.18 7.52 4.35
CA VAL A 46 -2.99 6.69 4.12
C VAL A 46 -3.38 5.30 3.61
N GLU A 47 -4.37 4.64 4.22
CA GLU A 47 -4.80 3.29 3.81
C GLU A 47 -5.38 3.27 2.38
N LEU A 48 -6.29 4.20 2.09
CA LEU A 48 -6.94 4.32 0.79
C LEU A 48 -5.93 4.71 -0.30
N TRP A 49 -5.04 5.65 -0.01
CA TRP A 49 -3.95 6.05 -0.89
C TRP A 49 -2.98 4.89 -1.15
N ARG A 50 -2.60 4.12 -0.12
CA ARG A 50 -1.78 2.89 -0.26
C ARG A 50 -2.44 1.86 -1.18
N GLY A 51 -3.77 1.79 -1.16
CA GLY A 51 -4.54 0.93 -2.06
C GLY A 51 -4.57 1.43 -3.51
N GLU A 52 -4.63 2.74 -3.72
CA GLU A 52 -4.70 3.40 -5.04
C GLU A 52 -3.32 3.49 -5.71
N GLN A 53 -2.32 3.98 -4.98
CA GLN A 53 -0.94 4.18 -5.41
C GLN A 53 -0.04 2.99 -5.05
N SER A 54 -0.61 1.77 -5.07
CA SER A 54 0.13 0.55 -4.70
C SER A 54 1.38 0.29 -5.55
N HIS A 55 1.47 0.91 -6.73
CA HIS A 55 2.62 0.86 -7.63
C HIS A 55 3.76 1.82 -7.25
N LEU A 56 3.47 2.89 -6.51
CA LEU A 56 4.45 3.85 -5.98
C LEU A 56 5.05 3.39 -4.64
N ARG A 57 4.42 2.41 -3.97
CA ARG A 57 4.93 1.90 -2.69
C ARG A 57 6.34 1.35 -2.84
N ILE A 58 7.20 1.68 -1.88
CA ILE A 58 8.59 1.23 -1.84
C ILE A 58 8.64 -0.23 -1.39
N VAL A 59 9.38 -1.03 -2.14
CA VAL A 59 9.60 -2.45 -1.91
C VAL A 59 11.09 -2.71 -1.79
N GLU A 60 11.45 -3.47 -0.76
CA GLU A 60 12.78 -4.03 -0.57
C GLU A 60 12.81 -5.45 -1.12
N VAL A 61 13.88 -5.76 -1.86
CA VAL A 61 14.21 -7.08 -2.35
C VAL A 61 15.37 -7.60 -1.52
N LEU A 62 15.16 -8.73 -0.87
CA LEU A 62 16.15 -9.36 -0.03
C LEU A 62 16.68 -10.62 -0.69
N TYR A 63 17.95 -10.93 -0.46
CA TYR A 63 18.58 -12.18 -0.83
C TYR A 63 19.41 -12.66 0.35
N LYS A 64 19.15 -13.88 0.84
CA LYS A 64 19.80 -14.43 2.05
C LYS A 64 19.74 -13.50 3.28
N GLY A 65 18.66 -12.73 3.41
CA GLY A 65 18.46 -11.79 4.52
C GLY A 65 19.03 -10.38 4.30
N GLU A 66 19.78 -10.15 3.22
CA GLU A 66 20.37 -8.83 2.91
C GLU A 66 19.54 -8.09 1.85
N VAL A 67 19.39 -6.78 2.01
CA VAL A 67 18.69 -5.93 1.04
C VAL A 67 19.61 -5.68 -0.17
N ILE A 68 19.27 -6.28 -1.31
CA ILE A 68 20.03 -6.15 -2.56
C ILE A 68 19.48 -5.05 -3.47
N PHE A 69 18.23 -4.65 -3.27
CA PHE A 69 17.58 -3.61 -4.05
C PHE A 69 16.38 -3.02 -3.33
N THR A 70 16.23 -1.71 -3.41
CA THR A 70 15.05 -0.98 -2.94
C THR A 70 14.57 -0.06 -4.05
N GLY A 71 13.26 0.00 -4.26
CA GLY A 71 12.67 0.90 -5.25
C GLY A 71 11.16 0.87 -5.20
N THR A 72 10.51 1.63 -6.08
CA THR A 72 9.05 1.54 -6.22
C THR A 72 8.67 0.13 -6.67
N ARG A 73 7.46 -0.29 -6.33
CA ARG A 73 6.94 -1.59 -6.79
C ARG A 73 7.01 -1.73 -8.31
N LYS A 74 6.77 -0.64 -9.06
CA LYS A 74 6.90 -0.62 -10.53
C LYS A 74 8.33 -0.92 -10.98
N ASP A 75 9.33 -0.30 -10.34
CA ASP A 75 10.74 -0.51 -10.66
C ASP A 75 11.22 -1.90 -10.25
N VAL A 76 10.78 -2.39 -9.10
CA VAL A 76 11.07 -3.75 -8.63
C VAL A 76 10.48 -4.79 -9.58
N CYS A 77 9.24 -4.61 -10.05
CA CYS A 77 8.67 -5.47 -11.09
C CYS A 77 9.52 -5.48 -12.37
N ARG A 78 9.99 -4.30 -12.81
CA ARG A 78 10.84 -4.17 -14.01
C ARG A 78 12.20 -4.83 -13.83
N LYS A 79 12.91 -4.51 -12.74
CA LYS A 79 14.27 -4.98 -12.45
C LYS A 79 14.31 -6.49 -12.15
N CYS A 80 13.37 -6.98 -11.35
CA CYS A 80 13.28 -8.39 -10.98
C CYS A 80 12.54 -9.25 -12.02
N LYS A 81 12.10 -8.64 -13.15
CA LYS A 81 11.36 -9.26 -14.24
C LYS A 81 10.13 -10.03 -13.75
N LYS A 82 9.34 -9.41 -12.89
CA LYS A 82 8.12 -9.99 -12.30
C LYS A 82 6.88 -9.33 -12.85
N ALA A 83 5.88 -10.13 -13.17
CA ALA A 83 4.54 -9.64 -13.45
C ALA A 83 3.92 -9.05 -12.17
N ASN A 84 3.09 -8.02 -12.32
CA ASN A 84 2.42 -7.35 -11.19
C ASN A 84 1.65 -8.31 -10.29
N ARG A 85 0.99 -9.32 -10.87
CA ARG A 85 0.27 -10.35 -10.13
C ARG A 85 1.21 -11.19 -9.27
N THR A 86 2.31 -11.68 -9.84
CA THR A 86 3.33 -12.46 -9.11
C THR A 86 3.95 -11.63 -8.00
N MET A 87 4.24 -10.36 -8.24
CA MET A 87 4.76 -9.45 -7.21
C MET A 87 3.76 -9.26 -6.06
N SER A 88 2.46 -9.14 -6.34
CA SER A 88 1.43 -9.09 -5.28
C SER A 88 1.47 -10.34 -4.40
N ASP A 89 1.61 -11.51 -5.01
CA ASP A 89 1.60 -12.78 -4.28
C ASP A 89 2.88 -12.91 -3.45
N LEU A 90 4.05 -12.55 -4.00
CA LEU A 90 5.32 -12.54 -3.27
C LEU A 90 5.30 -11.59 -2.07
N LEU A 91 4.79 -10.36 -2.25
CA LEU A 91 4.65 -9.38 -1.17
C LEU A 91 3.62 -9.78 -0.11
N ARG A 92 2.58 -10.52 -0.50
CA ARG A 92 1.51 -10.96 0.42
C ARG A 92 1.93 -12.15 1.26
N TYR A 93 2.57 -13.14 0.65
CA TYR A 93 2.88 -14.41 1.30
C TYR A 93 4.34 -14.50 1.78
N GLY A 94 5.19 -13.55 1.40
CA GLY A 94 6.59 -13.50 1.83
C GLY A 94 7.45 -14.63 1.26
N HIS A 95 6.98 -15.31 0.21
CA HIS A 95 7.70 -16.43 -0.38
C HIS A 95 8.93 -15.97 -1.16
N GLU A 96 9.93 -16.86 -1.20
CA GLU A 96 11.06 -16.71 -2.10
C GLU A 96 10.62 -16.89 -3.54
N ASP A 97 11.18 -16.08 -4.43
CA ASP A 97 11.09 -16.36 -5.85
C ASP A 97 12.05 -17.48 -6.28
N LYS A 98 11.99 -17.86 -7.56
CA LYS A 98 12.88 -18.88 -8.14
C LYS A 98 14.39 -18.58 -8.01
N GLN A 99 14.76 -17.36 -7.64
CA GLN A 99 16.14 -16.94 -7.43
C GLN A 99 16.50 -16.83 -5.94
N GLY A 100 15.63 -17.28 -5.03
CA GLY A 100 15.84 -17.20 -3.58
C GLY A 100 15.67 -15.79 -3.02
N ARG A 101 14.95 -14.90 -3.72
CA ARG A 101 14.72 -13.52 -3.28
C ARG A 101 13.37 -13.38 -2.59
N THR A 102 13.33 -12.68 -1.48
CA THR A 102 12.08 -12.29 -0.80
C THR A 102 11.79 -10.81 -1.03
N TYR A 103 10.52 -10.43 -0.88
CA TYR A 103 10.04 -9.08 -1.17
C TYR A 103 9.18 -8.61 -0.01
N ARG A 104 9.44 -7.41 0.49
CA ARG A 104 8.60 -6.78 1.51
C ARG A 104 8.39 -5.31 1.20
N TYR A 105 7.26 -4.77 1.66
CA TYR A 105 7.13 -3.31 1.67
C TYR A 105 8.12 -2.74 2.68
N LYS A 106 8.83 -1.68 2.31
CA LYS A 106 9.57 -0.90 3.29
C LYS A 106 8.53 -0.25 4.20
N ASP A 107 8.62 -0.50 5.50
CA ASP A 107 7.72 0.16 6.45
C ASP A 107 7.89 1.66 6.29
N TRP A 108 6.77 2.31 6.00
CA TRP A 108 6.71 3.74 5.83
C TRP A 108 6.69 4.34 7.23
N ASN A 109 7.86 4.55 7.83
CA ASN A 109 7.99 5.47 8.94
C ASN A 109 7.66 6.85 8.37
N GLY A 110 6.57 7.46 8.86
CA GLY A 110 5.84 8.57 8.23
C GLY A 110 6.54 9.92 8.17
N THR A 111 7.79 9.98 7.70
CA THR A 111 8.36 11.23 7.19
C THR A 111 7.96 11.36 5.73
N ILE A 112 6.90 12.12 5.48
CA ILE A 112 6.73 12.81 4.21
C ILE A 112 7.90 13.80 4.15
N ASP A 113 8.90 13.49 3.34
CA ASP A 113 9.79 14.52 2.84
C ASP A 113 8.99 15.22 1.73
N ASP A 114 8.45 16.40 2.05
CA ASP A 114 7.71 17.33 1.17
C ASP A 114 8.65 17.88 0.06
N GLY A 115 9.21 16.98 -0.75
CA GLY A 115 10.31 17.32 -1.67
C GLY A 115 10.25 16.63 -3.02
N VAL A 116 9.07 16.16 -3.46
CA VAL A 116 8.91 15.64 -4.83
C VAL A 116 8.02 16.59 -5.61
N ASP A 117 8.65 17.63 -6.18
CA ASP A 117 8.09 18.39 -7.30
C ASP A 117 7.82 17.42 -8.45
N TYR A 118 6.56 17.35 -8.87
CA TYR A 118 6.18 16.73 -10.14
C TYR A 118 6.06 17.86 -11.17
N ASP A 119 7.04 17.95 -12.07
CA ASP A 119 6.93 18.68 -13.34
C ASP A 119 5.82 18.10 -14.25
#